data_AF-A0A2T4J6N5-F1
#
_entry.id   AF-A0A2T4J6N5-F1
#
_cell.length_a   1.000
_cell.length_b   1.000
_cell.length_c   1.000
_cell.angle_alpha   90.00
_cell.angle_beta   90.00
_cell.angle_gamma   90.00
#
_symmetry.space_group_name_H-M   'P 1'
#
loop_
_entity.id
_entity.type
_entity.pdbx_description
1 polymer ?
#
loop_
_entity_poly.entity_id
_entity_poly.type
_entity_poly.pdbx_seq_one_letter_code
_entity_poly.pdbx_strand_id
1 'polypeptide(L)'
;MTEFLILLPLLIWAFLALFVYWESFRAINMAQKANYAVSDLISRQSDIDMNFVNGMQKSMEYLTGGAPVRMRITSFQWDATKKEYYVLFSKSPNNAVPPLTKTELAAMATERIPVMADRDSAVLVETEVGFTPTFFVLSNPARELGLFGLGTGSSYTFDNFVITRPRYARRVCLIEQPCPATL
;
A
#
# COMPACT_ATOMS: atom_id res chain seq x y z
N MET A 1 1.46 -18.43 -47.68
CA MET A 1 0.91 -19.15 -46.51
C MET A 1 1.85 -19.15 -45.31
N THR A 2 3.17 -19.25 -45.49
CA THR A 2 4.16 -19.26 -44.38
C THR A 2 4.13 -18.02 -43.50
N GLU A 3 3.83 -16.85 -44.08
CA GLU A 3 3.81 -15.58 -43.37
C GLU A 3 2.70 -15.50 -42.29
N PHE A 4 1.51 -16.03 -42.59
CA PHE A 4 0.42 -16.16 -41.61
C PHE A 4 0.80 -17.09 -40.45
N LEU A 5 1.55 -18.17 -40.75
CA LEU A 5 1.98 -19.16 -39.77
C LEU A 5 2.92 -18.57 -38.69
N ILE A 6 3.67 -17.53 -39.06
CA ILE A 6 4.61 -16.83 -38.15
C ILE A 6 3.93 -15.63 -37.48
N LEU A 7 3.12 -14.86 -38.23
CA LEU A 7 2.48 -13.65 -37.71
C LEU A 7 1.37 -13.95 -36.70
N LEU A 8 0.56 -15.00 -36.90
CA LEU A 8 -0.54 -15.34 -35.99
C LEU A 8 -0.08 -15.60 -34.54
N PRO A 9 0.88 -16.50 -34.26
CA PRO A 9 1.31 -16.74 -32.88
C PRO A 9 1.96 -15.50 -32.25
N LEU A 10 2.65 -14.67 -33.03
CA LEU A 10 3.25 -13.42 -32.55
C LEU A 10 2.19 -12.38 -32.18
N LEU A 11 1.12 -12.26 -32.97
CA LEU A 11 -0.02 -11.39 -32.66
C LEU A 11 -0.78 -11.86 -31.41
N ILE A 12 -1.00 -13.16 -31.27
CA ILE A 12 -1.62 -13.73 -30.07
C ILE A 12 -0.76 -13.43 -28.84
N TRP A 13 0.56 -13.66 -28.94
CA TRP A 13 1.48 -13.34 -27.85
C TRP A 13 1.46 -11.86 -27.49
N ALA A 14 1.52 -10.95 -28.47
CA ALA A 14 1.48 -9.51 -28.24
C ALA A 14 0.15 -9.06 -27.59
N PHE A 15 -0.98 -9.63 -28.03
CA PHE A 15 -2.29 -9.35 -27.45
C PHE A 15 -2.38 -9.79 -25.98
N LEU A 16 -1.88 -10.99 -25.67
CA LEU A 16 -1.84 -11.50 -24.29
C LEU A 16 -0.93 -10.66 -23.39
N ALA A 17 0.25 -10.27 -23.89
CA ALA A 17 1.16 -9.38 -23.16
C ALA A 17 0.49 -8.04 -22.84
N LEU A 18 -0.19 -7.43 -23.83
CA LEU A 18 -0.93 -6.18 -23.64
C LEU A 18 -2.05 -6.34 -22.61
N PHE A 19 -2.79 -7.45 -22.65
CA PHE A 19 -3.88 -7.71 -21.71
C PHE A 19 -3.36 -7.80 -20.26
N VAL A 20 -2.32 -8.59 -20.00
CA VAL A 20 -1.73 -8.73 -18.66
C VAL A 20 -1.18 -7.40 -18.15
N TYR A 21 -0.50 -6.65 -19.02
CA TYR A 21 0.01 -5.33 -18.68
C TYR A 21 -1.13 -4.37 -18.32
N TRP A 22 -2.20 -4.33 -19.11
CA TRP A 22 -3.35 -3.50 -18.78
C TRP A 22 -3.99 -3.87 -17.44
N GLU A 23 -4.12 -5.17 -17.14
CA GLU A 23 -4.63 -5.62 -15.84
C GLU A 23 -3.75 -5.18 -14.67
N SER A 24 -2.42 -5.30 -14.79
CA SER A 24 -1.49 -4.90 -13.72
C SER A 24 -1.54 -3.40 -13.47
N PHE A 25 -1.57 -2.58 -14.53
CA PHE A 25 -1.69 -1.12 -14.37
C PHE A 25 -3.03 -0.72 -13.76
N ARG A 26 -4.12 -1.39 -14.14
CA ARG A 26 -5.44 -1.17 -13.52
C ARG A 26 -5.38 -1.47 -12.01
N ALA A 27 -4.76 -2.57 -11.61
CA ALA A 27 -4.61 -2.96 -10.20
C ALA A 27 -3.75 -1.95 -9.41
N ILE A 28 -2.61 -1.53 -9.95
CA ILE A 28 -1.74 -0.51 -9.31
C ILE A 28 -2.50 0.79 -9.10
N ASN A 29 -3.19 1.29 -10.14
CA ASN A 29 -3.97 2.53 -10.05
C ASN A 29 -5.10 2.44 -9.03
N MET A 30 -5.77 1.29 -8.94
CA MET A 30 -6.84 1.05 -7.97
C MET A 30 -6.29 1.04 -6.54
N ALA A 31 -5.18 0.34 -6.30
CA ALA A 31 -4.51 0.30 -5.00
C ALA A 31 -4.03 1.69 -4.54
N GLN A 32 -3.40 2.45 -5.44
CA GLN A 32 -2.94 3.82 -5.15
C GLN A 32 -4.09 4.76 -4.79
N LYS A 33 -5.16 4.79 -5.60
CA LYS A 33 -6.33 5.63 -5.35
C LYS A 33 -7.01 5.28 -4.02
N ALA A 34 -7.13 3.99 -3.72
CA ALA A 34 -7.67 3.52 -2.47
C ALA A 34 -6.80 3.97 -1.29
N ASN A 35 -5.47 3.87 -1.41
CA ASN A 35 -4.54 4.29 -0.35
C ASN A 35 -4.64 5.80 -0.07
N TYR A 36 -4.73 6.62 -1.11
CA TYR A 36 -4.96 8.06 -0.95
C TYR A 36 -6.31 8.37 -0.28
N ALA A 37 -7.37 7.64 -0.64
CA ALA A 37 -8.68 7.81 -0.01
C ALA A 37 -8.65 7.49 1.49
N VAL A 38 -8.02 6.38 1.88
CA VAL A 38 -7.86 6.00 3.29
C VAL A 38 -6.98 7.00 4.05
N SER A 39 -5.89 7.46 3.44
CA SER A 39 -5.04 8.49 4.04
C SER A 39 -5.81 9.81 4.26
N ASP A 40 -6.65 10.23 3.31
CA ASP A 40 -7.47 11.42 3.47
C ASP A 40 -8.54 11.25 4.57
N LEU A 41 -9.16 10.07 4.67
CA LEU A 41 -10.10 9.76 5.75
C LEU A 41 -9.44 9.82 7.13
N ILE A 42 -8.25 9.22 7.27
CA ILE A 42 -7.49 9.24 8.53
C ILE A 42 -7.06 10.67 8.89
N SER A 43 -6.67 11.49 7.90
CA SER A 43 -6.25 12.87 8.14
C SER A 43 -7.33 13.76 8.79
N ARG A 44 -8.60 13.36 8.68
CA ARG A 44 -9.75 14.08 9.24
C ARG A 44 -10.17 13.59 10.62
N GLN A 45 -9.52 12.56 11.16
CA GLN A 45 -9.76 12.05 12.51
C GLN A 45 -8.79 12.69 13.50
N SER A 46 -9.23 12.90 14.74
CA SER A 46 -8.34 13.28 15.86
C SER A 46 -7.88 12.05 16.63
N ASP A 47 -8.84 11.19 16.97
CA ASP A 47 -8.65 9.99 17.77
C ASP A 47 -9.24 8.82 17.00
N ILE A 48 -8.43 7.78 16.83
CA ILE A 48 -8.82 6.55 16.16
C ILE A 48 -8.82 5.38 17.14
N ASP A 49 -9.67 4.40 16.86
CA ASP A 49 -9.76 3.14 17.59
C ASP A 49 -9.27 1.96 16.72
N MET A 50 -8.95 0.82 17.32
CA MET A 50 -8.59 -0.39 16.57
C MET A 50 -9.74 -0.88 15.68
N ASN A 51 -11.00 -0.65 16.07
CA ASN A 51 -12.15 -0.91 15.20
C ASN A 51 -12.12 -0.07 13.92
N PHE A 52 -11.68 1.19 14.02
CA PHE A 52 -11.52 2.07 12.87
C PHE A 52 -10.39 1.57 11.97
N VAL A 53 -9.24 1.20 12.54
CA VAL A 53 -8.10 0.63 11.79
C VAL A 53 -8.49 -0.65 11.04
N ASN A 54 -9.19 -1.58 11.70
CA ASN A 54 -9.72 -2.79 11.07
C ASN A 54 -10.76 -2.48 9.99
N GLY A 55 -11.61 -1.47 10.21
CA GLY A 55 -12.58 -0.98 9.23
C GLY A 55 -11.91 -0.43 7.98
N MET A 56 -10.81 0.31 8.14
CA MET A 56 -10.04 0.85 7.00
C MET A 56 -9.42 -0.26 6.14
N GLN A 57 -9.01 -1.38 6.72
CA GLN A 57 -8.54 -2.51 5.92
C GLN A 57 -9.66 -3.09 5.08
N LYS A 58 -10.83 -3.30 5.68
CA LYS A 58 -12.01 -3.79 4.95
C LYS A 58 -12.40 -2.84 3.83
N SER A 59 -12.32 -1.52 4.05
CA SER A 59 -12.54 -0.54 2.99
C SER A 59 -11.49 -0.65 1.88
N MET A 60 -10.21 -0.86 2.19
CA MET A 60 -9.18 -1.09 1.19
C MET A 60 -9.40 -2.39 0.39
N GLU A 61 -9.70 -3.48 1.06
CA GLU A 61 -10.03 -4.77 0.44
C GLU A 61 -11.22 -4.61 -0.51
N TYR A 62 -12.26 -3.90 -0.08
CA TYR A 62 -13.42 -3.60 -0.92
C TYR A 62 -13.04 -2.76 -2.16
N LEU A 63 -12.29 -1.68 -1.97
CA LEU A 63 -11.89 -0.78 -3.07
C LEU A 63 -10.91 -1.43 -4.06
N THR A 64 -10.17 -2.45 -3.63
CA THR A 64 -9.23 -3.21 -4.46
C THR A 64 -9.84 -4.45 -5.11
N GLY A 65 -11.17 -4.62 -5.01
CA GLY A 65 -11.89 -5.75 -5.63
C GLY A 65 -11.75 -7.08 -4.88
N GLY A 66 -11.49 -7.03 -3.57
CA GLY A 66 -11.36 -8.20 -2.70
C GLY A 66 -9.95 -8.80 -2.66
N ALA A 67 -8.94 -8.08 -3.16
CA ALA A 67 -7.55 -8.49 -3.03
C ALA A 67 -7.12 -8.53 -1.55
N PRO A 68 -6.22 -9.46 -1.16
CA PRO A 68 -5.66 -9.45 0.18
C PRO A 68 -4.82 -8.19 0.38
N VAL A 69 -5.18 -7.38 1.38
CA VAL A 69 -4.48 -6.14 1.72
C VAL A 69 -3.85 -6.26 3.10
N ARG A 70 -2.57 -5.93 3.19
CA ARG A 70 -1.91 -5.64 4.46
C ARG A 70 -1.75 -4.13 4.57
N MET A 71 -2.09 -3.56 5.72
CA MET A 71 -1.95 -2.12 5.91
C MET A 71 -1.31 -1.78 7.26
N ARG A 72 -0.58 -0.68 7.29
CA ARG A 72 0.01 -0.09 8.49
C ARG A 72 -0.27 1.41 8.51
N ILE A 73 -0.80 1.87 9.63
CA ILE A 73 -1.03 3.29 9.90
C ILE A 73 -0.06 3.72 10.99
N THR A 74 0.73 4.73 10.69
CA THR A 74 1.74 5.27 11.58
C THR A 74 1.54 6.77 11.72
N SER A 75 1.33 7.24 12.93
CA SER A 75 1.31 8.67 13.26
C SER A 75 2.64 9.05 13.88
N PHE A 76 3.28 10.09 13.38
CA PHE A 76 4.58 10.53 13.85
C PHE A 76 4.71 12.05 13.87
N GLN A 77 5.64 12.55 14.66
CA GLN A 77 5.91 13.98 14.87
C GLN A 77 7.42 14.25 14.74
N TRP A 78 7.77 15.45 14.25
CA TRP A 78 9.15 15.92 14.22
C TRP A 78 9.47 16.79 15.43
N ASP A 79 10.63 16.56 16.05
CA ASP A 79 11.22 17.41 17.09
C ASP A 79 12.52 18.02 16.56
N ALA A 80 12.52 19.33 16.30
CA ALA A 80 13.70 20.03 15.78
C ALA A 80 14.80 20.23 16.83
N THR A 81 14.47 20.18 18.12
CA THR A 81 15.45 20.34 19.22
C THR A 81 16.36 19.11 19.29
N LYS A 82 15.77 17.91 19.19
CA LYS A 82 16.51 16.64 19.20
C LYS A 82 16.90 16.15 17.82
N LYS A 83 16.31 16.72 16.75
CA LYS A 83 16.47 16.28 15.36
C LYS A 83 16.06 14.82 15.17
N GLU A 84 14.98 14.42 15.85
CA GLU A 84 14.50 13.04 15.86
C GLU A 84 13.00 12.98 15.50
N TYR A 85 12.61 11.85 14.91
CA TYR A 85 11.20 11.52 14.71
C TYR A 85 10.64 10.78 15.91
N TYR A 86 9.49 11.24 16.39
CA TYR A 86 8.72 10.59 17.43
C TYR A 86 7.55 9.84 16.82
N VAL A 87 7.52 8.52 16.98
CA VAL A 87 6.37 7.69 16.61
C VAL A 87 5.33 7.79 17.73
N LEU A 88 4.15 8.35 17.41
CA LEU A 88 3.02 8.46 18.33
C LEU A 88 2.34 7.11 18.47
N PHE A 89 2.03 6.49 17.34
CA PHE A 89 1.59 5.10 17.26
C PHE A 89 1.94 4.52 15.89
N SER A 90 2.09 3.21 15.82
CA SER A 90 2.14 2.45 14.59
C SER A 90 1.33 1.18 14.79
N LYS A 91 0.26 0.99 14.01
CA LYS A 91 -0.61 -0.19 14.13
C LYS A 91 -0.99 -0.72 12.76
N SER A 92 -1.01 -2.05 12.67
CA SER A 92 -1.59 -2.78 11.56
C SER A 92 -2.75 -3.63 12.10
N PRO A 93 -3.85 -3.78 11.35
CA PRO A 93 -4.86 -4.79 11.64
C PRO A 93 -4.22 -6.18 11.80
N ASN A 94 -4.68 -6.94 12.79
CA ASN A 94 -4.19 -8.30 13.10
C ASN A 94 -2.66 -8.43 13.30
N ASN A 95 -1.94 -7.32 13.55
CA ASN A 95 -0.48 -7.30 13.60
C ASN A 95 0.19 -7.92 12.35
N ALA A 96 -0.44 -7.78 11.17
CA ALA A 96 0.06 -8.33 9.91
C ALA A 96 1.38 -7.71 9.44
N VAL A 97 1.66 -6.47 9.87
CA VAL A 97 2.90 -5.74 9.55
C VAL A 97 3.51 -5.23 10.86
N PRO A 98 4.82 -5.43 11.09
CA PRO A 98 5.45 -4.97 12.33
C PRO A 98 5.31 -3.45 12.50
N PRO A 99 5.15 -2.95 13.73
CA PRO A 99 5.06 -1.52 13.99
C PRO A 99 6.39 -0.82 13.67
N LEU A 100 6.31 0.39 13.12
CA LEU A 100 7.49 1.19 12.82
C LEU A 100 8.16 1.71 14.08
N THR A 101 9.48 1.56 14.10
CA THR A 101 10.35 2.15 15.12
C THR A 101 10.89 3.50 14.67
N LYS A 102 11.36 4.30 15.63
CA LYS A 102 12.01 5.59 15.35
C LYS A 102 13.22 5.48 14.40
N THR A 103 13.97 4.38 14.49
CA THR A 103 15.18 4.15 13.68
C THR A 103 14.80 3.86 12.23
N GLU A 104 13.78 3.03 12.01
CA GLU A 104 13.27 2.74 10.67
C GLU A 104 12.67 3.98 10.01
N LEU A 105 11.93 4.78 10.78
CA LEU A 105 11.36 6.02 10.27
C LEU A 105 12.45 7.04 9.89
N ALA A 106 13.52 7.15 10.68
CA ALA A 106 14.67 7.99 10.36
C ALA A 106 15.44 7.49 9.12
N ALA A 107 15.53 6.17 8.91
CA ALA A 107 16.13 5.61 7.69
C ALA A 107 15.32 5.96 6.44
N MET A 108 13.98 5.91 6.53
CA MET A 108 13.08 6.28 5.43
C MET A 108 13.02 7.78 5.16
N ALA A 109 13.37 8.59 6.17
CA ALA A 109 13.26 10.05 6.10
C ALA A 109 14.09 10.68 4.97
N THR A 110 15.25 10.09 4.68
CA THR A 110 16.19 10.63 3.69
C THR A 110 15.63 10.65 2.26
N GLU A 111 14.74 9.71 1.92
CA GLU A 111 14.26 9.52 0.54
C GLU A 111 12.77 9.79 0.37
N ARG A 112 11.94 9.50 1.39
CA ARG A 112 10.47 9.42 1.22
C ARG A 112 9.68 10.37 2.10
N ILE A 113 10.27 10.93 3.15
CA ILE A 113 9.56 11.84 4.07
C ILE A 113 9.93 13.28 3.73
N PRO A 114 8.94 14.17 3.51
CA PRO A 114 9.23 15.58 3.28
C PRO A 114 9.77 16.25 4.55
N VAL A 115 10.52 17.35 4.37
CA VAL A 115 10.99 18.16 5.49
C VAL A 115 9.79 18.68 6.29
N MET A 116 9.76 18.41 7.59
CA MET A 116 8.68 18.80 8.50
C MET A 116 9.10 20.00 9.37
N ALA A 117 8.13 20.85 9.70
CA ALA A 117 8.36 21.94 10.65
C ALA A 117 8.46 21.40 12.08
N ASP A 118 9.03 22.20 12.98
CA ASP A 118 9.13 21.81 14.38
C ASP A 118 7.75 21.53 14.98
N ARG A 119 7.63 20.38 15.66
CA ARG A 119 6.40 19.86 16.27
C ARG A 119 5.22 19.68 15.31
N ASP A 120 5.48 19.61 14.01
CA ASP A 120 4.51 19.22 13.00
C ASP A 120 4.33 17.69 13.02
N SER A 121 3.11 17.23 12.74
CA SER A 121 2.81 15.79 12.72
C SER A 121 2.25 15.35 11.37
N ALA A 122 2.53 14.10 11.04
CA ALA A 122 2.07 13.49 9.81
C ALA A 122 1.63 12.06 10.08
N VAL A 123 0.68 11.60 9.26
CA VAL A 123 0.23 10.23 9.22
C VAL A 123 0.80 9.60 7.97
N LEU A 124 1.48 8.48 8.15
CA LEU A 124 1.94 7.57 7.12
C LEU A 124 0.97 6.40 7.03
N VAL A 125 0.45 6.16 5.83
CA VAL A 125 -0.34 4.98 5.49
C VAL A 125 0.44 4.16 4.46
N GLU A 126 0.82 2.97 4.88
CA GLU A 126 1.47 1.98 4.05
C GLU A 126 0.51 0.83 3.78
N THR A 127 0.43 0.43 2.52
CA THR A 127 -0.41 -0.69 2.10
C THR A 127 0.32 -1.59 1.13
N GLU A 128 0.14 -2.88 1.31
CA GLU A 128 0.65 -3.92 0.43
C GLU A 128 -0.57 -4.69 -0.11
N VAL A 129 -0.78 -4.61 -1.42
CA VAL A 129 -1.95 -5.21 -2.08
C VAL A 129 -1.48 -6.39 -2.93
N GLY A 130 -2.03 -7.57 -2.67
CA GLY A 130 -1.75 -8.76 -3.47
C GLY A 130 -2.44 -8.72 -4.83
N PHE A 131 -1.73 -9.10 -5.88
CA PHE A 131 -2.23 -9.16 -7.24
C PHE A 131 -1.84 -10.48 -7.91
N THR A 132 -2.84 -11.15 -8.48
CA THR A 132 -2.66 -12.34 -9.32
C THR A 132 -3.37 -12.08 -10.66
N PRO A 133 -2.64 -12.12 -11.80
CA PRO A 133 -3.26 -11.81 -13.08
C PRO A 133 -4.19 -12.95 -13.54
N THR A 134 -5.36 -12.60 -14.07
CA THR A 134 -6.45 -13.54 -14.39
C THR A 134 -6.02 -14.60 -15.41
N PHE A 135 -5.19 -14.22 -16.38
CA PHE A 135 -4.68 -15.12 -17.41
C PHE A 135 -3.91 -16.32 -16.82
N PHE A 136 -3.18 -16.13 -15.70
CA PHE A 136 -2.46 -17.22 -15.05
C PHE A 136 -3.41 -18.19 -14.34
N VAL A 137 -4.53 -17.70 -13.79
CA VAL A 137 -5.53 -18.53 -13.11
C VAL A 137 -6.26 -19.46 -14.07
N LEU A 138 -6.46 -19.05 -15.33
CA LEU A 138 -7.14 -19.86 -16.36
C LEU A 138 -6.23 -20.94 -17.00
N SER A 139 -4.92 -20.83 -16.85
CA SER A 139 -3.94 -21.82 -17.34
C SER A 139 -3.77 -23.05 -16.43
N ASN A 140 -4.61 -23.19 -15.39
CA ASN A 140 -4.40 -24.11 -14.26
C ASN A 140 -4.54 -25.64 -14.48
N PRO A 141 -4.89 -26.22 -15.65
CA PRO A 141 -4.55 -27.62 -15.90
C PRO A 141 -3.17 -27.80 -16.56
N ALA A 142 -2.50 -26.73 -17.01
CA ALA A 142 -1.24 -26.79 -17.75
C ALA A 142 -0.06 -26.14 -16.98
N ARG A 143 0.04 -26.42 -15.67
CA ARG A 143 1.11 -25.91 -14.76
C ARG A 143 2.54 -26.20 -15.22
N GLU A 144 2.75 -27.01 -16.25
CA GLU A 144 4.07 -27.41 -16.78
C GLU A 144 4.36 -26.93 -18.20
N LEU A 145 3.37 -26.43 -18.93
CA LEU A 145 3.60 -25.82 -20.23
C LEU A 145 3.95 -24.36 -19.99
N GLY A 146 5.22 -24.09 -19.70
CA GLY A 146 5.87 -22.78 -19.87
C GLY A 146 5.87 -22.31 -21.34
N LEU A 147 4.81 -22.63 -22.08
CA LEU A 147 4.59 -22.24 -23.45
C LEU A 147 4.39 -20.73 -23.43
N PHE A 148 5.34 -20.02 -24.04
CA PHE A 148 5.46 -18.56 -24.12
C PHE A 148 6.20 -17.83 -22.97
N GLY A 149 6.83 -18.53 -22.02
CA GLY A 149 7.71 -17.89 -21.03
C GLY A 149 7.01 -16.91 -20.08
N LEU A 150 5.68 -16.95 -20.01
CA LEU A 150 4.88 -16.17 -19.07
C LEU A 150 4.85 -16.95 -17.76
N GLY A 151 5.53 -16.41 -16.74
CA GLY A 151 5.94 -17.11 -15.52
C GLY A 151 4.85 -17.88 -14.75
N THR A 152 5.31 -18.81 -13.92
CA THR A 152 4.50 -19.50 -12.90
C THR A 152 3.69 -18.51 -12.07
N GLY A 153 2.50 -18.90 -11.59
CA GLY A 153 1.55 -18.07 -10.82
C GLY A 153 2.07 -17.44 -9.53
N SER A 154 3.07 -16.58 -9.65
CA SER A 154 3.69 -15.79 -8.60
C SER A 154 2.70 -14.72 -8.19
N SER A 155 2.28 -14.73 -6.92
CA SER A 155 1.57 -13.61 -6.33
C SER A 155 2.51 -12.40 -6.30
N TYR A 156 2.10 -11.30 -6.92
CA TYR A 156 2.81 -10.03 -6.87
C TYR A 156 2.20 -9.17 -5.75
N THR A 157 3.01 -8.37 -5.07
CA THR A 157 2.52 -7.40 -4.09
C THR A 157 2.90 -6.00 -4.54
N PHE A 158 1.94 -5.09 -4.44
CA PHE A 158 2.15 -3.67 -4.73
C PHE A 158 2.17 -2.88 -3.45
N ASP A 159 3.30 -2.22 -3.19
CA ASP A 159 3.52 -1.43 -2.01
C ASP A 159 3.21 0.04 -2.30
N ASN A 160 2.37 0.65 -1.47
CA ASN A 160 2.03 2.05 -1.55
C ASN A 160 2.40 2.75 -0.25
N PHE A 161 2.96 3.94 -0.39
CA PHE A 161 3.45 4.75 0.71
C PHE A 161 2.88 6.16 0.55
N VAL A 162 2.00 6.57 1.46
CA VAL A 162 1.34 7.88 1.41
C VAL A 162 1.48 8.57 2.74
N ILE A 163 2.01 9.80 2.71
CA ILE A 163 2.11 10.67 3.87
C ILE A 163 1.09 11.80 3.73
N THR A 164 0.30 12.02 4.77
CA THR A 164 -0.64 13.15 4.83
C THR A 164 -0.55 13.86 6.16
N ARG A 165 -0.70 15.19 6.13
CA ARG A 165 -0.84 15.97 7.36
C ARG A 165 -2.28 15.87 7.88
N PRO A 166 -2.49 15.75 9.21
CA PRO A 166 -3.81 15.88 9.81
C PRO A 166 -4.44 17.25 9.50
N ARG A 167 -5.73 17.28 9.19
CA ARG A 167 -6.45 18.50 8.76
C ARG A 167 -7.15 19.22 9.90
N TYR A 168 -7.79 18.49 10.81
CA TYR A 168 -8.65 19.08 11.86
C TYR A 168 -8.04 19.04 13.26
N ALA A 169 -7.10 18.13 13.49
CA ALA A 169 -6.36 18.02 14.73
C ALA A 169 -4.89 18.28 14.48
N ARG A 170 -4.14 18.64 15.52
CA ARG A 170 -2.69 18.80 15.43
C ARG A 170 -1.97 17.48 15.21
N ARG A 171 -2.58 16.36 15.63
CA ARG A 171 -2.05 15.00 15.56
C ARG A 171 -3.20 14.00 15.55
N VAL A 172 -2.93 12.80 15.04
CA VAL A 172 -3.82 11.65 15.20
C VAL A 172 -3.29 10.79 16.33
N CYS A 173 -4.16 10.40 17.26
CA CYS A 173 -3.85 9.54 18.40
C CYS A 173 -4.69 8.27 18.38
N LEU A 174 -4.16 7.19 18.96
CA LEU A 174 -4.93 5.96 19.18
C LEU A 174 -5.54 6.02 20.57
N ILE A 175 -6.83 5.68 20.72
CA ILE A 175 -7.50 5.70 22.03
C ILE A 175 -6.84 4.72 23.01
N GLU A 176 -6.43 3.55 22.52
CA GLU A 176 -5.76 2.51 23.33
C GLU A 176 -4.32 2.87 23.72
N GLN A 177 -3.66 3.76 22.95
CA GLN A 177 -2.29 4.19 23.20
C GLN A 177 -2.25 5.72 23.12
N PRO A 178 -2.49 6.41 24.26
CA PRO A 178 -2.54 7.86 24.26
C PRO A 178 -1.19 8.42 23.82
N CYS A 179 -1.25 9.43 22.96
CA CYS A 179 -0.06 10.15 22.53
C CYS A 179 0.66 10.74 23.76
N PRO A 180 2.00 10.74 23.78
CA PRO A 180 2.74 11.44 24.81
C PRO A 180 2.33 12.92 24.84
N ALA A 181 2.19 13.47 26.05
CA ALA A 181 1.97 14.89 26.26
C ALA A 181 3.07 15.68 25.51
N THR A 182 2.66 16.73 24.81
CA THR A 182 3.49 17.59 23.93
C THR A 182 4.96 17.69 24.36
N LEU A 183 5.87 17.36 23.44
CA LEU A 183 7.27 17.81 23.47
C LEU A 183 7.35 19.31 23.17
#